data_AF-A0A974GWR3-F1
#
_entry.id   AF-A0A974GWR3-F1
#
_cell.length_a   1.000
_cell.length_b   1.000
_cell.length_c   1.000
_cell.angle_alpha   90.00
_cell.angle_beta   90.00
_cell.angle_gamma   90.00
#
_symmetry.space_group_name_H-M   'P 1'
#
loop_
_entity.id
_entity.type
_entity.pdbx_description
1 polymer ?
#
loop_
_entity_poly.entity_id
_entity_poly.type
_entity_poly.pdbx_seq_one_letter_code
_entity_poly.pdbx_strand_id
1 'polypeptide(L)'
;MQDYYTQELSCETCGRPFVFRNYEKERLAKQGLAKSKHCPLCRKAAHDLRKEDTRRIENEIWQQKKAEDKKLFDIRLNEWKVVTKG
;
A
#
# COMPACT_ATOMS: atom_id res chain seq x y z
N MET A 1 20.13 31.81 17.09
CA MET A 1 18.72 31.62 16.70
C MET A 1 18.71 30.67 15.52
N GLN A 2 18.03 29.53 15.64
CA GLN A 2 17.90 28.59 14.52
C GLN A 2 16.70 29.09 13.70
N ASP A 3 16.97 29.65 12.54
CA ASP A 3 15.92 30.13 11.64
C ASP A 3 15.10 28.92 11.17
N TYR A 4 13.91 28.77 11.74
CA TYR A 4 12.93 27.77 11.33
C TYR A 4 12.36 28.15 9.97
N TYR A 5 13.14 27.97 8.90
CA TYR A 5 12.68 28.18 7.53
C TYR A 5 11.57 27.16 7.21
N THR A 6 10.33 27.62 7.25
CA THR A 6 9.17 26.93 6.68
C THR A 6 8.79 27.62 5.38
N GLN A 7 8.66 26.84 4.31
CA GLN A 7 8.20 27.36 3.03
C GLN A 7 6.73 26.98 2.83
N GLU A 8 5.89 27.90 2.39
CA GLU A 8 4.56 27.55 1.92
C GLU A 8 4.61 27.11 0.45
N LEU A 9 4.00 25.96 0.16
CA LEU A 9 3.88 25.40 -1.18
C LEU A 9 2.42 25.12 -1.51
N SER A 10 2.05 25.20 -2.78
CA SER A 10 0.72 24.78 -3.24
C SER A 10 0.74 23.32 -3.67
N CYS A 11 -0.28 22.56 -3.26
CA CYS A 11 -0.41 21.17 -3.64
C CYS A 11 -0.85 21.03 -5.10
N GLU A 12 -0.13 20.23 -5.89
CA GLU A 12 -0.49 19.94 -7.30
C GLU A 12 -1.79 19.14 -7.45
N THR A 13 -2.25 18.44 -6.40
CA THR A 13 -3.46 17.59 -6.45
C THR A 13 -4.72 18.35 -6.02
N CYS A 14 -4.66 19.05 -4.89
CA CYS A 14 -5.85 19.71 -4.32
C CYS A 14 -5.78 21.24 -4.37
N GLY A 15 -4.69 21.82 -4.89
CA GLY A 15 -4.48 23.26 -4.99
C GLY A 15 -4.23 23.98 -3.66
N ARG A 16 -4.46 23.32 -2.51
CA ARG A 16 -4.37 23.96 -1.19
C ARG A 16 -2.92 24.28 -0.83
N PRO A 17 -2.65 25.44 -0.19
CA PRO A 17 -1.36 25.73 0.38
C PRO A 17 -1.06 24.78 1.55
N PHE A 18 0.21 24.44 1.73
CA PHE A 18 0.68 23.64 2.85
C PHE A 18 2.09 24.05 3.25
N VAL A 19 2.40 23.85 4.53
CA VAL A 19 3.72 24.14 5.09
C VAL A 19 4.69 23.03 4.75
N PHE A 20 5.77 23.37 4.08
CA PHE A 20 6.92 22.53 3.78
C PHE A 20 8.04 22.80 4.81
N ARG A 21 8.32 21.79 5.63
CA ARG A 21 9.23 21.92 6.79
C ARG A 21 10.65 21.47 6.44
N ASN A 22 11.65 21.98 7.16
CA ASN A 22 13.07 21.62 6.95
C ASN A 22 13.35 20.11 7.00
N TYR A 23 12.75 19.37 7.94
CA TYR A 23 12.94 17.92 7.98
C TYR A 23 12.39 17.22 6.73
N GLU A 24 11.34 17.77 6.10
CA GLU A 24 10.82 17.24 4.83
C GLU A 24 11.78 17.54 3.68
N LYS A 25 12.41 18.72 3.71
CA LYS A 25 13.45 19.12 2.76
C LYS A 25 14.67 18.20 2.84
N GLU A 26 15.18 17.92 4.03
CA GLU A 26 16.28 16.98 4.24
C GLU A 26 15.91 15.56 3.78
N ARG A 27 14.70 15.10 4.12
CA ARG A 27 14.23 13.78 3.70
C ARG A 27 14.13 13.65 2.18
N LEU A 28 13.61 14.69 1.51
CA LEU A 28 13.48 14.71 0.05
C LEU A 28 14.83 14.91 -0.64
N ALA A 29 15.75 15.69 -0.07
CA ALA A 29 17.09 15.87 -0.61
C ALA A 29 17.86 14.55 -0.69
N LYS A 30 17.71 13.66 0.32
CA LYS A 30 18.24 12.28 0.27
C LYS A 30 17.68 11.43 -0.87
N GLN A 31 16.52 11.81 -1.40
CA GLN A 31 15.86 11.18 -2.54
C GLN A 31 16.13 11.92 -3.86
N GLY A 32 17.00 12.94 -3.87
CA GLY A 32 17.27 13.78 -5.04
C GLY A 32 16.14 14.78 -5.36
N LEU A 33 15.20 15.00 -4.44
CA LEU A 33 14.05 15.87 -4.61
C LEU A 33 14.21 17.17 -3.83
N ALA A 34 14.00 18.31 -4.49
CA ALA A 34 14.16 19.63 -3.86
C ALA A 34 12.94 20.06 -3.01
N LYS A 35 11.72 19.69 -3.42
CA LYS A 35 10.47 20.09 -2.76
C LYS A 35 9.39 19.02 -2.90
N SER A 36 8.38 19.08 -2.01
CA SER A 36 7.20 18.24 -2.15
C SER A 36 6.21 18.81 -3.15
N LYS A 37 5.64 17.95 -4.00
CA LYS A 37 4.58 18.30 -4.97
C LYS A 37 3.17 18.27 -4.36
N HIS A 38 2.98 17.52 -3.29
CA HIS A 38 1.66 17.25 -2.72
C HIS A 38 1.64 17.53 -1.23
N CYS A 39 0.51 18.03 -0.72
CA CYS A 39 0.35 18.28 0.71
C CYS A 39 0.34 16.96 1.51
N PRO A 40 0.57 17.02 2.84
CA PRO A 40 0.59 15.83 3.69
C PRO A 40 -0.67 14.96 3.57
N LEU A 41 -1.83 15.58 3.40
CA LEU A 41 -3.11 14.88 3.25
C LEU A 41 -3.18 14.09 1.94
N CYS A 42 -2.85 14.71 0.81
CA CYS A 42 -2.85 14.04 -0.49
C CYS A 42 -1.79 12.92 -0.57
N ARG A 43 -0.61 13.13 0.03
CA ARG A 43 0.40 12.07 0.13
C ARG A 43 -0.07 10.89 0.95
N LYS A 44 -0.72 11.16 2.09
CA LYS A 44 -1.30 10.12 2.94
C LYS A 44 -2.39 9.35 2.18
N ALA A 45 -3.31 10.05 1.53
CA ALA A 45 -4.37 9.43 0.74
C ALA A 45 -3.81 8.52 -0.37
N ALA A 46 -2.80 8.98 -1.12
CA ALA A 46 -2.16 8.17 -2.15
C ALA A 46 -1.44 6.93 -1.58
N HIS A 47 -0.83 7.07 -0.40
CA HIS A 47 -0.19 5.95 0.28
C HIS A 47 -1.22 4.93 0.82
N ASP A 48 -2.33 5.41 1.39
CA ASP A 48 -3.39 4.55 1.91
C ASP A 48 -4.08 3.79 0.76
N LEU A 49 -4.29 4.45 -0.38
CA LEU A 49 -4.79 3.79 -1.60
C LEU A 49 -3.85 2.65 -2.06
N ARG A 50 -2.54 2.89 -2.12
CA ARG A 50 -1.57 1.84 -2.46
C ARG A 50 -1.62 0.66 -1.49
N LYS A 51 -1.78 0.93 -0.19
CA LYS A 51 -1.91 -0.11 0.83
C LYS A 51 -3.18 -0.94 0.63
N GLU A 52 -4.29 -0.30 0.30
CA GLU A 52 -5.56 -0.97 0.01
C GLU A 52 -5.44 -1.84 -1.23
N ASP A 53 -4.83 -1.33 -2.31
CA ASP A 53 -4.56 -2.10 -3.52
C ASP A 53 -3.68 -3.32 -3.25
N THR A 54 -2.59 -3.17 -2.49
CA THR A 54 -1.75 -4.30 -2.08
C THR A 54 -2.55 -5.35 -1.32
N ARG A 55 -3.35 -4.94 -0.32
CA ARG A 55 -4.20 -5.86 0.45
C ARG A 55 -5.21 -6.59 -0.42
N ARG A 56 -5.82 -5.88 -1.37
CA ARG A 56 -6.78 -6.47 -2.32
C ARG A 56 -6.12 -7.55 -3.17
N ILE A 57 -4.96 -7.24 -3.77
CA ILE A 57 -4.19 -8.18 -4.59
C ILE A 57 -3.77 -9.41 -3.76
N GLU A 58 -3.26 -9.20 -2.55
CA GLU A 58 -2.87 -10.29 -1.65
C GLU A 58 -4.06 -11.19 -1.28
N ASN A 59 -5.23 -10.59 -0.99
CA ASN A 59 -6.44 -11.34 -0.71
C ASN A 59 -6.91 -12.13 -1.94
N GLU A 60 -6.92 -11.54 -3.13
CA GLU A 60 -7.28 -12.23 -4.37
C GLU A 60 -6.38 -13.46 -4.62
N ILE A 61 -5.07 -13.31 -4.47
CA ILE A 61 -4.11 -14.42 -4.55
C ILE A 61 -4.41 -15.49 -3.50
N TRP A 62 -4.71 -15.09 -2.26
CA TRP A 62 -5.04 -16.03 -1.19
C TRP A 62 -6.32 -16.81 -1.49
N GLN A 63 -7.38 -16.15 -1.96
CA GLN A 63 -8.63 -16.80 -2.33
C GLN A 63 -8.45 -17.78 -3.48
N GLN A 64 -7.64 -17.43 -4.49
CA GLN A 64 -7.32 -18.33 -5.59
C GLN A 64 -6.61 -19.59 -5.09
N LYS A 65 -5.56 -19.44 -4.27
CA LYS A 65 -4.85 -20.57 -3.66
C LYS A 65 -5.78 -21.46 -2.85
N LYS A 66 -6.68 -20.86 -2.07
CA LYS A 66 -7.68 -21.61 -1.30
C LYS A 66 -8.65 -22.38 -2.19
N ALA A 67 -9.08 -21.82 -3.32
CA ALA A 67 -9.92 -22.52 -4.28
C ALA A 67 -9.17 -23.68 -4.94
N GLU A 68 -7.89 -23.52 -5.26
CA GLU A 68 -7.03 -24.57 -5.81
C GLU A 68 -6.78 -25.70 -4.79
N ASP A 69 -6.44 -25.36 -3.55
CA ASP A 69 -6.27 -26.32 -2.45
C ASP A 69 -7.55 -27.13 -2.22
N LYS A 70 -8.73 -26.47 -2.26
CA LYS A 70 -10.02 -27.14 -2.12
C LYS A 70 -10.26 -28.13 -3.25
N LYS A 71 -10.02 -27.74 -4.51
CA LYS A 71 -10.14 -28.64 -5.66
C LYS A 71 -9.21 -29.84 -5.51
N LEU A 72 -7.97 -29.61 -5.09
CA LEU A 72 -6.99 -30.68 -4.88
C LEU A 72 -7.43 -31.64 -3.77
N PHE A 73 -7.96 -31.10 -2.67
CA PHE A 73 -8.52 -31.89 -1.58
C PHE A 73 -9.69 -32.76 -2.05
N ASP A 74 -10.64 -32.17 -2.79
CA ASP A 74 -11.82 -32.88 -3.31
C ASP A 74 -11.42 -34.01 -4.27
N ILE A 75 -10.41 -33.80 -5.13
CA ILE A 75 -9.85 -34.84 -6.00
C ILE A 75 -9.28 -35.99 -5.15
N ARG A 76 -8.40 -35.67 -4.19
CA ARG A 76 -7.77 -36.67 -3.32
C ARG A 76 -8.78 -37.46 -2.50
N LEU A 77 -9.82 -36.80 -2.01
CA LEU A 77 -10.89 -37.44 -1.24
C LEU A 77 -11.62 -38.48 -2.09
N ASN A 78 -11.89 -38.18 -3.36
CA ASN A 78 -12.53 -39.12 -4.29
C ASN A 78 -11.62 -40.27 -4.69
N GLU A 79 -10.30 -40.04 -4.79
CA GLU A 79 -9.31 -41.09 -5.07
C GLU A 79 -9.13 -42.06 -3.90
N TRP A 80 -9.31 -41.58 -2.66
CA TRP A 80 -9.32 -42.42 -1.48
C TRP A 80 -10.58 -43.30 -1.47
N LYS A 81 -10.48 -44.50 -2.05
CA LYS A 81 -11.46 -45.57 -1.87
C LYS A 81 -11.61 -45.82 -0.37
N VAL A 82 -12.75 -45.41 0.17
CA VAL A 82 -13.14 -45.70 1.56
C VAL A 82 -13.07 -47.21 1.72
N VAL A 83 -12.12 -47.70 2.52
CA VAL A 83 -12.07 -49.11 2.91
C VAL A 83 -13.29 -49.35 3.79
N THR A 84 -14.39 -49.80 3.19
CA THR A 84 -15.55 -50.27 3.93
C THR A 84 -15.10 -51.47 4.74
N LYS A 85 -15.07 -51.33 6.08
CA LYS A 85 -14.85 -52.46 6.98
C LYS A 85 -16.03 -53.41 6.82
N GLY A 86 -15.78 -54.55 6.17
CA GLY A 86 -16.65 -55.71 6.17
C GLY A 86 -16.59 -56.47 7.49
#